data_AF-A0A840HYF7-F1
#
_entry.id   AF-A0A840HYF7-F1
#
_cell.length_a   1.000
_cell.length_b   1.000
_cell.length_c   1.000
_cell.angle_alpha   90.00
_cell.angle_beta   90.00
_cell.angle_gamma   90.00
#
_symmetry.space_group_name_H-M   'P 1'
#
loop_
_entity.id
_entity.type
_entity.pdbx_description
1 polymer ?
#
loop_
_entity_poly.entity_id
_entity_poly.type
_entity_poly.pdbx_seq_one_letter_code
_entity_poly.pdbx_strand_id
1 'polypeptide(L)'
;MLHFDIEAIWAQVRAMDFVRGTPQEVHQWRMDDAESRANLAIEDMALASNEAELFDMLLDEAVPPALASKIVAGLIERGAGELAA
;
A
#
# COMPACT_ATOMS: atom_id res chain seq x y z
N MET A 1 -5.38 -12.56 8.00
CA MET A 1 -4.50 -11.98 6.96
C MET A 1 -5.38 -11.67 5.76
N LEU A 2 -5.43 -10.41 5.35
CA LEU A 2 -6.31 -9.99 4.26
C LEU A 2 -5.77 -10.57 2.96
N HIS A 3 -6.64 -11.09 2.08
CA HIS A 3 -6.23 -11.59 0.78
C HIS A 3 -6.64 -10.57 -0.27
N PHE A 4 -5.67 -10.05 -1.02
CA PHE A 4 -5.90 -9.04 -2.04
C PHE A 4 -5.42 -9.57 -3.38
N ASP A 5 -6.17 -9.29 -4.44
CA ASP A 5 -5.71 -9.48 -5.80
C ASP A 5 -4.85 -8.28 -6.20
N ILE A 6 -3.53 -8.43 -6.04
CA ILE A 6 -2.55 -7.36 -6.29
C ILE A 6 -2.57 -6.92 -7.76
N GLU A 7 -2.76 -7.84 -8.70
CA GLU A 7 -2.84 -7.52 -10.13
C GLU A 7 -4.09 -6.69 -10.45
N ALA A 8 -5.24 -7.05 -9.86
CA ALA A 8 -6.46 -6.27 -10.02
C ALA A 8 -6.32 -4.86 -9.42
N ILE A 9 -5.68 -4.73 -8.26
CA ILE A 9 -5.42 -3.43 -7.62
C ILE A 9 -4.45 -2.61 -8.48
N TRP A 10 -3.39 -3.21 -9.00
CA TRP A 10 -2.42 -2.54 -9.85
C TRP A 10 -3.06 -1.97 -11.12
N ALA A 11 -3.92 -2.76 -11.78
CA ALA A 11 -4.70 -2.29 -12.92
C ALA A 11 -5.62 -1.12 -12.55
N GLN A 12 -6.26 -1.17 -11.38
CA GLN A 12 -7.09 -0.07 -10.88
C GLN A 12 -6.28 1.20 -10.63
N VAL A 13 -5.14 1.09 -9.93
CA VAL A 13 -4.25 2.23 -9.65
C VAL A 13 -3.77 2.91 -10.93
N ARG A 14 -3.44 2.13 -11.96
CA ARG A 14 -3.04 2.65 -13.29
C ARG A 14 -4.17 3.35 -14.03
N ALA A 15 -5.41 2.92 -13.83
CA ALA A 15 -6.59 3.56 -14.41
C ALA A 15 -7.04 4.83 -13.65
N MET A 16 -6.57 5.03 -12.42
CA MET A 16 -6.93 6.20 -11.61
C MET A 16 -6.20 7.46 -12.07
N ASP A 17 -6.98 8.54 -12.23
CA ASP A 17 -6.45 9.88 -12.49
C ASP A 17 -6.01 10.54 -11.18
N PHE A 18 -4.70 10.59 -10.96
CA PHE A 18 -4.08 11.33 -9.86
C PHE A 18 -2.64 11.71 -10.21
N VAL A 19 -2.16 12.76 -9.57
CA VAL A 19 -0.78 13.24 -9.73
C VAL A 19 0.18 12.26 -9.05
N ARG A 20 1.02 11.62 -9.86
CA ARG A 20 2.11 10.76 -9.37
C ARG A 20 3.17 11.61 -8.66
N GLY A 21 3.81 11.02 -7.66
CA GLY A 21 4.97 11.61 -7.01
C GLY A 21 6.13 11.85 -7.99
N THR A 22 6.89 12.90 -7.74
CA THR A 22 8.16 13.13 -8.41
C THR A 22 9.20 12.09 -7.96
N PRO A 23 10.27 11.84 -8.75
CA PRO A 23 11.33 10.91 -8.34
C PRO A 23 11.97 11.25 -7.00
N GLN A 24 12.06 12.53 -6.65
CA GLN A 24 12.61 12.98 -5.36
C GLN A 24 11.67 12.64 -4.21
N GLU A 25 10.37 12.86 -4.38
CA GLU A 25 9.37 12.49 -3.38
C GLU A 25 9.30 10.98 -3.20
N VAL A 26 9.31 10.21 -4.30
CA VAL A 26 9.32 8.74 -4.24
C VAL A 26 10.57 8.22 -3.52
N HIS A 27 11.73 8.83 -3.75
CA HIS A 27 12.94 8.47 -3.02
C HIS A 27 12.78 8.68 -1.51
N GLN A 28 12.22 9.83 -1.10
CA GLN A 28 11.94 10.10 0.31
C GLN A 28 10.94 9.09 0.88
N TRP A 29 9.84 8.81 0.18
CA TRP A 29 8.83 7.86 0.63
C TRP A 29 9.38 6.45 0.81
N ARG A 30 10.31 6.00 -0.05
CA ARG A 30 10.99 4.71 0.14
C ARG A 30 11.85 4.68 1.39
N MET A 31 12.49 5.79 1.75
CA MET A 31 13.26 5.88 3.00
C MET A 31 12.32 5.82 4.20
N ASP A 32 11.23 6.59 4.18
CA ASP A 32 10.26 6.65 5.27
C ASP A 32 9.52 5.29 5.46
N ASP A 33 9.19 4.60 4.37
CA ASP A 33 8.59 3.26 4.39
C ASP A 33 9.56 2.22 4.96
N ALA A 34 10.84 2.24 4.54
CA ALA A 34 11.85 1.34 5.08
C ALA A 34 12.09 1.53 6.58
N GLU A 35 12.14 2.78 7.06
CA GLU A 35 12.24 3.09 8.48
C GLU A 35 10.99 2.61 9.24
N SER A 36 9.81 2.87 8.70
CA SER A 36 8.54 2.46 9.31
C SER A 36 8.42 0.93 9.40
N ARG A 37 8.82 0.19 8.35
CA ARG A 37 8.84 -1.28 8.36
C ARG A 37 9.85 -1.84 9.35
N ALA A 38 11.01 -1.22 9.50
CA ALA A 38 11.99 -1.60 10.52
C ALA A 38 11.41 -1.42 11.93
N ASN A 39 10.74 -0.29 12.19
CA ASN A 39 10.08 -0.03 13.47
C ASN A 39 8.98 -1.07 13.75
N LEU A 40 8.11 -1.36 12.77
CA LEU A 40 7.07 -2.38 12.93
C LEU A 40 7.64 -3.77 13.21
N ALA A 41 8.75 -4.15 12.56
CA ALA A 41 9.39 -5.44 12.80
C ALA A 41 9.98 -5.55 14.22
N ILE A 42 10.49 -4.44 14.78
CA ILE A 42 10.96 -4.39 16.18
C ILE A 42 9.81 -4.61 17.16
N GLU A 43 8.62 -4.09 16.84
CA GLU A 43 7.40 -4.23 17.66
C GLU A 43 6.67 -5.57 17.42
N ASP A 44 7.28 -6.54 16.72
CA ASP A 44 6.65 -7.82 16.32
C ASP A 44 5.35 -7.65 15.50
N MET A 45 5.28 -6.53 14.76
CA MET A 45 4.17 -6.14 13.89
C MET A 45 4.61 -6.09 12.41
N ALA A 46 5.59 -6.90 12.04
CA ALA A 46 6.06 -6.98 10.66
C ALA A 46 4.89 -7.27 9.71
N LEU A 47 4.86 -6.54 8.58
CA LEU A 47 3.87 -6.77 7.53
C LEU A 47 4.00 -8.21 7.00
N ALA A 48 2.85 -8.83 6.75
CA ALA A 48 2.84 -10.11 6.08
C ALA A 48 3.20 -9.94 4.60
N SER A 49 3.65 -11.02 3.93
CA SER A 49 4.26 -10.91 2.59
C SER A 49 3.39 -10.19 1.57
N ASN A 50 2.10 -10.46 1.55
CA ASN A 50 1.18 -9.83 0.60
C ASN A 50 0.85 -8.36 0.93
N GLU A 51 0.91 -7.98 2.21
CA GLU A 51 0.77 -6.58 2.64
C GLU A 51 1.99 -5.79 2.20
N ALA A 52 3.20 -6.35 2.39
CA ALA A 52 4.44 -5.75 1.90
C ALA A 52 4.43 -5.59 0.36
N GLU A 53 4.00 -6.60 -0.39
CA GLU A 53 3.86 -6.52 -1.85
C GLU A 53 2.88 -5.43 -2.30
N LEU A 54 1.78 -5.23 -1.57
CA LEU A 54 0.83 -4.14 -1.85
C LEU A 54 1.51 -2.77 -1.70
N PHE A 55 2.22 -2.53 -0.60
CA PHE A 55 2.91 -1.25 -0.38
C PHE A 55 4.05 -1.02 -1.37
N ASP A 56 4.80 -2.07 -1.72
CA ASP A 56 5.86 -2.00 -2.74
C ASP A 56 5.28 -1.60 -4.11
N MET A 57 4.17 -2.22 -4.53
CA MET A 57 3.50 -1.89 -5.79
C MET A 57 2.98 -0.44 -5.80
N LEU A 58 2.39 0.04 -4.70
CA LEU A 58 1.90 1.42 -4.60
C LEU A 58 3.06 2.44 -4.69
N LEU A 59 4.21 2.12 -4.09
CA LEU A 59 5.43 2.93 -4.19
C LEU A 59 6.02 2.92 -5.61
N ASP A 60 6.02 1.77 -6.28
CA ASP A 60 6.49 1.63 -7.66
C ASP A 60 5.64 2.44 -8.65
N GLU A 61 4.32 2.51 -8.42
CA GLU A 61 3.39 3.34 -9.18
C GLU A 61 3.38 4.83 -8.76
N ALA A 62 4.32 5.23 -7.89
CA ALA A 62 4.47 6.58 -7.37
C ALA A 62 3.17 7.16 -6.78
N VAL A 63 2.41 6.30 -6.08
CA VAL A 63 1.18 6.68 -5.38
C VAL A 63 1.54 7.56 -4.17
N PRO A 64 1.01 8.78 -4.04
CA PRO A 64 1.25 9.61 -2.87
C PRO A 64 0.78 8.91 -1.58
N PRO A 65 1.51 9.02 -0.46
CA PRO A 65 1.17 8.33 0.80
C PRO A 65 -0.26 8.57 1.26
N ALA A 66 -0.76 9.80 1.11
CA ALA A 66 -2.13 10.16 1.47
C ALA A 66 -3.20 9.42 0.63
N LEU A 67 -2.90 9.07 -0.62
CA LEU A 67 -3.78 8.27 -1.47
C LEU A 67 -3.61 6.77 -1.17
N ALA A 68 -2.38 6.30 -0.94
CA ALA A 68 -2.10 4.92 -0.55
C ALA A 68 -2.91 4.52 0.70
N SER A 69 -2.94 5.36 1.74
CA SER A 69 -3.74 5.10 2.95
C SER A 69 -5.24 4.98 2.66
N LYS A 70 -5.78 5.77 1.70
CA LYS A 70 -7.19 5.68 1.31
C LYS A 70 -7.49 4.41 0.54
N ILE A 71 -6.57 3.99 -0.34
CA ILE A 71 -6.70 2.73 -1.08
C ILE A 71 -6.72 1.57 -0.09
N VAL A 72 -5.75 1.51 0.84
CA VAL A 72 -5.66 0.48 1.88
C VAL A 72 -6.91 0.47 2.76
N ALA A 73 -7.38 1.63 3.24
CA ALA A 73 -8.61 1.72 4.03
C ALA A 73 -9.82 1.15 3.26
N GLY A 74 -9.99 1.53 2.00
CA GLY A 74 -11.07 1.00 1.17
C GLY A 74 -10.95 -0.51 0.87
N LEU A 75 -9.74 -1.06 0.83
CA LEU A 75 -9.52 -2.51 0.71
C LEU A 75 -9.89 -3.24 2.01
N ILE A 76 -9.52 -2.68 3.16
CA ILE A 76 -9.89 -3.23 4.47
C ILE A 76 -11.41 -3.22 4.65
N GLU A 77 -12.09 -2.12 4.30
CA GLU A 77 -13.55 -2.03 4.36
C GLU A 77 -14.24 -3.07 3.48
N ARG A 78 -13.73 -3.30 2.27
CA ARG A 78 -14.27 -4.30 1.34
C ARG A 78 -14.01 -5.74 1.81
N GLY A 79 -12.80 -6.04 2.29
CA GLY A 79 -12.46 -7.35 2.83
C GLY A 79 -13.14 -7.67 4.17
N ALA A 80 -13.37 -6.65 5.01
CA ALA A 80 -14.18 -6.79 6.22
C ALA A 80 -15.67 -6.99 5.89
N GLY A 81 -16.15 -6.45 4.77
CA GLY A 81 -17.49 -6.69 4.24
C GLY A 81 -17.75 -8.14 3.84
N GLU A 82 -16.75 -8.86 3.31
CA GLU A 82 -16.86 -10.30 2.99
C GLU A 82 -16.84 -11.20 4.23
N LEU A 83 -16.28 -10.74 5.35
CA LEU A 83 -16.34 -11.46 6.64
C LEU A 83 -17.67 -11.25 7.39
N ALA A 84 -18.51 -10.32 6.93
CA ALA A 84 -19.78 -9.95 7.57
C ALA A 84 -21.02 -10.46 6.81
N ALA A 85 -20.85 -11.30 5.78
CA ALA A 85 -21.93 -11.87 4.97
C ALA A 85 -22.11 -13.38 5.17
#